data_AF-A0A2Z5BMG8-F1
#
_entry.id   AF-A0A2Z5BMG8-F1
#
_cell.length_a   1.000
_cell.length_b   1.000
_cell.length_c   1.000
_cell.angle_alpha   90.00
_cell.angle_beta   90.00
_cell.angle_gamma   90.00
#
_symmetry.space_group_name_H-M   'P 1'
#
loop_
_entity.id
_entity.type
_entity.pdbx_description
1 polymer ?
#
loop_
_entity_poly.entity_id
_entity_poly.type
_entity_poly.pdbx_seq_one_letter_code
_entity_poly.pdbx_strand_id
1 'polypeptide(L)'
;MTRRFPLAAAALLTTGLLGGCGPMVPVCPAIGFVNPGPVTIEVASALTVGEVAACFGDGCAPTRLPLGRDGRGRMPLAPPYLADTSVVSIEPGTTVRVVITDATGTVTRDVRAEIPYRSEGGGPCPGPVSFDAVVIS
;
A
#
# COMPACT_ATOMS: atom_id res chain seq x y z
N MET A 1 -35.87 -64.14 53.37
CA MET A 1 -35.50 -64.64 52.03
C MET A 1 -34.88 -63.46 51.27
N THR A 2 -33.57 -63.36 50.99
CA THR A 2 -32.78 -64.06 49.95
C THR A 2 -33.34 -63.89 48.52
N ARG A 3 -32.57 -63.54 47.47
CA ARG A 3 -31.13 -63.17 47.38
C ARG A 3 -30.80 -62.52 46.02
N ARG A 4 -30.08 -61.37 46.01
CA ARG A 4 -29.05 -60.90 45.03
C ARG A 4 -29.00 -59.36 44.88
N PHE A 5 -27.78 -58.86 44.72
CA PHE A 5 -27.34 -57.83 43.78
C PHE A 5 -26.24 -58.52 42.92
N PRO A 6 -26.09 -58.17 41.63
CA PRO A 6 -24.82 -57.61 41.13
C PRO A 6 -25.10 -56.37 40.23
N LEU A 7 -24.33 -55.27 40.32
CA LEU A 7 -23.00 -55.03 39.74
C LEU A 7 -22.96 -54.93 38.20
N ALA A 8 -22.17 -53.96 37.72
CA ALA A 8 -21.87 -53.58 36.33
C ALA A 8 -22.99 -52.82 35.57
N ALA A 9 -22.72 -51.78 34.75
CA ALA A 9 -21.44 -51.13 34.45
C ALA A 9 -21.61 -49.62 34.26
N ALA A 10 -20.65 -48.83 34.75
CA ALA A 10 -20.53 -47.42 34.40
C ALA A 10 -19.95 -47.29 32.98
N ALA A 11 -20.79 -47.01 31.99
CA ALA A 11 -20.36 -46.73 30.63
C ALA A 11 -19.97 -45.24 30.50
N LEU A 12 -18.72 -44.93 30.87
CA LEU A 12 -18.07 -43.66 30.53
C LEU A 12 -17.86 -43.60 29.00
N LEU A 13 -18.81 -42.99 28.29
CA LEU A 13 -18.65 -42.63 26.87
C LEU A 13 -17.82 -41.36 26.73
N THR A 14 -16.53 -41.47 26.99
CA THR A 14 -15.52 -40.42 26.79
C THR A 14 -14.70 -40.67 25.52
N THR A 15 -15.34 -40.58 24.35
CA THR A 15 -14.70 -40.54 23.02
C THR A 15 -15.66 -39.89 22.01
N GLY A 16 -15.31 -38.84 21.28
CA GLY A 16 -14.15 -37.96 21.43
C GLY A 16 -14.39 -36.67 20.65
N LEU A 17 -14.00 -35.54 21.23
CA LEU A 17 -13.86 -34.29 20.48
C LEU A 17 -12.67 -34.43 19.53
N LEU A 18 -12.92 -35.00 18.34
CA LEU A 18 -12.07 -34.84 17.17
C LEU A 18 -12.14 -33.37 16.74
N GLY A 19 -11.47 -32.51 17.52
CA GLY A 19 -11.19 -31.13 17.14
C GLY A 19 -10.36 -31.18 15.87
N GLY A 20 -11.03 -31.03 14.74
CA GLY A 20 -10.42 -31.12 13.43
C GLY A 20 -9.37 -30.03 13.28
N CYS A 21 -8.09 -30.39 13.46
CA CYS A 21 -6.96 -29.67 12.89
C CYS A 21 -6.97 -29.85 11.37
N GLY A 22 -8.02 -29.34 10.72
CA GLY A 22 -7.93 -29.00 9.31
C GLY A 22 -6.82 -27.95 9.13
N PRO A 23 -6.23 -27.84 7.93
CA PRO A 23 -5.23 -26.81 7.68
C PRO A 23 -5.83 -25.46 8.05
N MET A 24 -5.18 -24.75 8.97
CA MET A 24 -5.57 -23.38 9.34
C MET A 24 -5.32 -22.50 8.11
N VAL A 25 -6.30 -22.42 7.22
CA VAL A 25 -6.30 -21.44 6.14
C VAL A 25 -6.26 -20.08 6.84
N PRO A 26 -5.21 -19.27 6.64
CA PRO A 26 -5.07 -18.01 7.35
C PRO A 26 -6.19 -17.08 6.89
N VAL A 27 -7.18 -16.88 7.76
CA VAL A 27 -8.31 -15.98 7.50
C VAL A 27 -7.83 -14.56 7.73
N CYS A 28 -7.33 -13.94 6.67
CA CYS A 28 -6.85 -12.58 6.72
C CYS A 28 -8.01 -11.61 6.94
N PRO A 29 -7.92 -10.68 7.91
CA PRO A 29 -8.96 -9.66 8.09
C PRO A 29 -9.03 -8.77 6.86
N ALA A 30 -10.23 -8.48 6.36
CA ALA A 30 -10.47 -7.59 5.22
C ALA A 30 -10.30 -6.09 5.58
N ILE A 31 -9.43 -5.78 6.54
CA ILE A 31 -9.12 -4.41 6.97
C ILE A 31 -7.98 -3.91 6.08
N GLY A 32 -8.32 -3.09 5.08
CA GLY A 32 -7.32 -2.39 4.27
C GLY A 32 -6.58 -1.31 5.07
N PHE A 33 -5.32 -1.06 4.71
CA PHE A 33 -4.53 0.04 5.27
C PHE A 33 -4.72 1.30 4.42
N VAL A 34 -5.28 2.35 5.02
CA VAL A 34 -5.45 3.66 4.37
C VAL A 34 -4.15 4.44 4.46
N ASN A 35 -3.59 4.81 3.31
CA ASN A 35 -2.35 5.58 3.17
C ASN A 35 -2.65 6.96 2.54
N PRO A 36 -3.11 7.96 3.31
CA PRO A 36 -3.46 9.29 2.80
C PRO A 36 -2.24 10.24 2.73
N GLY A 37 -1.03 9.73 2.99
CA GLY A 37 0.19 10.52 3.04
C GLY A 37 0.61 11.09 1.67
N PRO A 38 1.42 12.16 1.63
CA PRO A 38 1.94 12.67 0.37
C PRO A 38 2.98 11.73 -0.24
N VAL A 39 2.98 11.58 -1.57
CA VAL A 39 4.07 10.95 -2.30
C VAL A 39 5.28 11.87 -2.28
N THR A 40 6.47 11.32 -2.07
CA THR A 40 7.71 12.08 -2.28
C THR A 40 8.20 11.85 -3.71
N ILE A 41 8.35 12.91 -4.48
CA ILE A 41 9.09 12.91 -5.74
C ILE A 41 10.51 13.39 -5.45
N GLU A 42 11.52 12.70 -5.95
CA GLU A 42 12.93 13.04 -5.79
C GLU A 42 13.57 13.18 -7.17
N VAL A 43 14.17 14.33 -7.45
CA VAL A 43 14.81 14.60 -8.74
C VAL A 43 16.32 14.56 -8.58
N ALA A 44 16.99 13.73 -9.37
CA ALA A 44 18.44 13.55 -9.33
C ALA A 44 19.15 14.88 -9.63
N SER A 45 20.16 15.21 -8.82
CA SER A 45 20.93 16.47 -8.91
C SER A 45 21.72 16.66 -10.20
N ALA A 46 21.82 15.63 -11.04
CA ALA A 46 22.41 15.69 -12.37
C ALA A 46 21.47 16.28 -13.45
N LEU A 47 20.16 16.43 -13.14
CA LEU A 47 19.18 16.99 -14.06
C LEU A 47 19.14 18.53 -13.97
N THR A 48 19.11 19.18 -15.13
CA THR A 48 18.81 20.62 -15.22
C THR A 48 17.32 20.84 -15.01
N VAL A 49 16.95 21.39 -13.85
CA VAL A 49 15.57 21.67 -13.46
C VAL A 49 15.32 23.18 -13.48
N GLY A 50 14.38 23.62 -14.31
CA GLY A 50 13.73 24.93 -14.20
C GLY A 50 12.44 24.83 -13.40
N GLU A 51 11.57 23.88 -13.77
CA GLU A 51 10.33 23.58 -13.06
C GLU A 51 10.01 22.08 -13.09
N VAL A 52 9.32 21.62 -12.05
CA VAL A 52 8.74 20.27 -11.96
C VAL A 52 7.24 20.40 -11.80
N ALA A 53 6.49 19.60 -12.54
CA ALA A 53 5.06 19.44 -12.40
C ALA A 53 4.73 17.95 -12.28
N ALA A 54 3.73 17.59 -11.46
CA ALA A 54 3.35 16.20 -11.23
C ALA A 54 1.83 16.04 -11.07
N CYS A 55 1.33 14.82 -11.21
CA CYS A 55 -0.03 14.43 -10.83
C CYS A 55 -0.18 12.91 -10.66
N PHE A 56 -1.27 12.48 -10.01
CA PHE A 56 -1.62 11.07 -9.77
C PHE A 56 -2.42 10.46 -10.92
N GLY A 57 -2.07 9.24 -11.30
CA GLY A 57 -2.78 8.43 -12.29
C GLY A 57 -2.68 8.95 -13.73
N ASP A 58 -3.55 8.42 -14.59
CA ASP A 58 -3.69 8.86 -15.97
C ASP A 58 -4.77 9.94 -16.13
N GLY A 59 -4.70 10.72 -17.21
CA GLY A 59 -5.68 11.77 -17.53
C GLY A 59 -5.59 13.04 -16.68
N CYS A 60 -4.71 13.08 -15.67
CA CYS A 60 -4.46 14.26 -14.87
C CYS A 60 -3.62 15.32 -15.61
N ALA A 61 -3.83 16.60 -15.26
CA ALA A 61 -2.98 17.70 -15.69
C ALA A 61 -1.82 17.87 -14.69
N PRO A 62 -0.54 17.72 -15.10
CA PRO A 62 0.59 17.92 -14.21
C PRO A 62 0.58 19.34 -13.65
N THR A 63 0.58 19.46 -12.31
CA THR A 63 0.61 20.75 -11.63
C THR A 63 1.97 20.98 -10.99
N ARG A 64 2.46 22.22 -11.02
CA ARG A 64 3.73 22.66 -10.41
C ARG A 64 3.90 22.05 -9.02
N LEU A 65 4.95 21.24 -8.85
CA LEU A 65 5.36 20.63 -7.59
C LEU A 65 6.64 21.35 -7.09
N PRO A 66 6.56 22.15 -6.01
CA PRO A 66 7.75 22.77 -5.43
C PRO A 66 8.73 21.72 -4.89
N LEU A 67 10.00 21.83 -5.27
CA LEU A 67 11.10 21.04 -4.69
C LEU A 67 11.77 21.80 -3.54
N GLY A 68 12.22 21.04 -2.53
CA GLY A 68 13.17 21.50 -1.53
C GLY A 68 14.60 21.64 -2.08
N ARG A 69 15.52 22.14 -1.24
CA ARG A 69 16.95 22.29 -1.58
C ARG A 69 17.67 20.96 -1.79
N ASP A 70 17.06 19.88 -1.34
CA ASP A 70 17.46 18.48 -1.48
C ASP A 70 16.93 17.82 -2.77
N GLY A 71 16.24 18.58 -3.63
CA GLY A 71 15.62 18.06 -4.86
C GLY A 71 14.34 17.25 -4.63
N ARG A 72 13.77 17.30 -3.42
CA ARG A 72 12.58 16.51 -3.04
C ARG A 72 11.31 17.37 -2.99
N GLY A 73 10.25 16.92 -3.63
CA GLY A 73 8.91 17.53 -3.56
C GLY A 73 7.92 16.58 -2.89
N ARG A 74 6.95 17.12 -2.13
CA ARG A 74 5.86 16.34 -1.52
C ARG A 74 4.55 16.62 -2.25
N MET A 75 4.05 15.62 -2.95
CA MET A 75 2.79 15.69 -3.70
C MET A 75 1.64 15.15 -2.84
N PRO A 76 0.73 15.99 -2.34
CA PRO A 76 -0.40 15.54 -1.51
C PRO A 76 -1.44 14.81 -2.34
N LEU A 77 -2.08 13.78 -1.76
CA LEU A 77 -3.22 13.05 -2.33
C LEU A 77 -4.49 13.93 -2.30
N ALA A 78 -4.49 15.01 -3.07
CA ALA A 78 -5.55 16.01 -3.13
C ALA A 78 -5.46 16.83 -4.43
N PRO A 79 -6.52 17.53 -4.83
CA PRO A 79 -6.44 18.55 -5.88
C PRO A 79 -5.36 19.60 -5.55
N PRO A 80 -4.62 20.12 -6.54
CA PRO A 80 -4.79 19.91 -7.98
C PRO A 80 -4.07 18.66 -8.54
N TYR A 81 -3.30 17.93 -7.71
CA TYR A 81 -2.49 16.80 -8.16
C TYR A 81 -3.30 15.52 -8.39
N LEU A 82 -4.43 15.39 -7.71
CA LEU A 82 -5.38 14.28 -7.83
C LEU A 82 -6.67 14.78 -8.49
N ALA A 83 -7.05 14.16 -9.61
CA ALA A 83 -8.28 14.50 -10.34
C ALA A 83 -9.53 13.87 -9.70
N ASP A 84 -9.45 12.59 -9.32
CA ASP A 84 -10.54 11.87 -8.65
C ASP A 84 -10.44 12.02 -7.13
N THR A 85 -11.25 12.90 -6.56
CA THR A 85 -11.29 13.14 -5.10
C THR A 85 -11.98 12.03 -4.30
N SER A 86 -12.48 10.97 -4.93
CA SER A 86 -12.96 9.77 -4.22
C SER A 86 -11.81 8.85 -3.77
N VAL A 87 -10.62 9.01 -4.35
CA VAL A 87 -9.40 8.29 -3.94
C VAL A 87 -8.87 8.89 -2.63
N VAL A 88 -9.08 8.17 -1.53
CA VAL A 88 -8.66 8.57 -0.16
C VAL A 88 -7.40 7.87 0.34
N SER A 89 -6.82 6.98 -0.47
CA SER A 89 -5.61 6.21 -0.15
C SER A 89 -4.73 6.05 -1.39
N ILE A 90 -3.40 6.02 -1.18
CA ILE A 90 -2.47 5.46 -2.16
C ILE A 90 -2.49 3.93 -2.01
N GLU A 91 -2.52 3.22 -3.13
CA GLU A 91 -2.51 1.75 -3.20
C GLU A 91 -1.31 1.24 -4.01
N PRO A 92 -0.78 0.03 -3.76
CA PRO A 92 0.18 -0.63 -4.66
C PRO A 92 -0.31 -0.61 -6.12
N GLY A 93 0.58 -0.34 -7.08
CA GLY A 93 0.19 -0.10 -8.47
C GLY A 93 -0.25 1.34 -8.80
N THR A 94 -0.42 2.23 -7.81
CA THR A 94 -0.72 3.64 -8.08
C THR A 94 0.45 4.30 -8.82
N THR A 95 0.16 4.94 -9.94
CA THR A 95 1.14 5.65 -10.77
C THR A 95 1.11 7.16 -10.54
N VAL A 96 2.23 7.81 -10.85
CA VAL A 96 2.35 9.26 -10.95
C VAL A 96 2.95 9.62 -12.31
N ARG A 97 2.53 10.76 -12.85
CA ARG A 97 3.20 11.40 -13.99
C ARG A 97 4.01 12.59 -13.46
N VAL A 98 5.28 12.69 -13.87
CA VAL A 98 6.19 13.79 -13.53
C VAL A 98 6.75 14.38 -14.82
N VAL A 99 6.60 15.69 -14.98
CA VAL A 99 7.14 16.48 -16.08
C VAL A 99 8.19 17.44 -15.51
N ILE A 100 9.36 17.47 -16.12
CA ILE A 100 10.43 18.41 -15.79
C ILE A 100 10.68 19.27 -17.02
N THR A 101 10.71 20.58 -16.81
CA THR A 101 11.17 21.56 -17.81
C THR A 101 12.47 22.20 -17.36
N ASP A 102 13.30 22.62 -18.32
CA ASP A 102 14.47 23.45 -18.05
C ASP A 102 14.09 24.94 -17.87
N ALA A 103 15.08 25.79 -17.63
CA ALA A 103 14.89 27.24 -17.46
C ALA A 103 14.37 27.98 -18.71
N THR A 104 14.34 27.33 -19.88
CA THR A 104 13.74 27.86 -21.12
C THR A 104 12.27 27.47 -21.28
N GLY A 105 11.76 26.57 -20.42
CA GLY A 105 10.43 25.95 -20.55
C GLY A 105 10.41 24.71 -21.44
N THR A 106 11.56 24.23 -21.91
CA THR A 106 11.63 23.00 -22.73
C THR A 106 11.48 21.77 -21.83
N VAL A 107 10.60 20.84 -22.20
CA VAL A 107 10.42 19.57 -21.47
C VAL A 107 11.65 18.69 -21.65
N THR A 108 12.34 18.37 -20.55
CA THR A 108 13.53 17.51 -20.51
C THR A 108 13.23 16.09 -20.02
N ARG A 109 12.13 15.93 -19.27
CA ARG A 109 11.55 14.64 -18.84
C ARG A 109 10.02 14.72 -18.83
N ASP A 110 9.38 13.66 -19.30
CA ASP A 110 7.96 13.37 -19.10
C ASP A 110 7.86 11.87 -18.80
N VAL A 111 7.75 11.53 -17.52
CA VAL A 111 7.90 10.17 -17.01
C VAL A 111 6.62 9.75 -16.30
N ARG A 112 6.16 8.53 -16.57
CA ARG A 112 5.20 7.82 -15.73
C ARG A 112 5.95 6.79 -14.90
N ALA A 113 5.70 6.76 -13.60
CA ALA A 113 6.30 5.82 -12.68
C ALA A 113 5.24 5.27 -11.72
N GLU A 114 5.31 3.98 -11.41
CA GLU A 114 4.62 3.43 -10.24
C GLU A 114 5.30 3.95 -8.97
N ILE A 115 4.52 4.23 -7.93
CA ILE A 115 5.07 4.64 -6.63
C ILE A 115 5.71 3.40 -5.98
N PRO A 116 7.04 3.37 -5.76
CA PRO A 116 7.67 2.19 -5.18
C PRO A 116 7.15 1.96 -3.76
N TYR A 117 6.93 0.71 -3.41
CA TYR A 117 6.45 0.32 -2.08
C TYR A 117 7.17 -0.91 -1.57
N ARG A 118 7.20 -1.05 -0.24
CA ARG A 118 7.61 -2.28 0.45
C ARG A 118 6.43 -2.82 1.26
N SER A 119 6.20 -4.13 1.19
CA SER A 119 5.35 -4.82 2.16
C SER A 119 6.13 -5.03 3.44
N GLU A 120 5.56 -4.61 4.57
CA GLU A 120 6.08 -4.92 5.91
C GLU A 120 5.55 -6.28 6.42
N GLY A 121 4.64 -6.92 5.67
CA GLY A 121 4.12 -8.26 5.97
C GLY A 121 5.03 -9.38 5.49
N GLY A 122 5.53 -10.18 6.43
CA GLY A 122 6.23 -11.46 6.19
C GLY A 122 5.38 -12.71 6.49
N GLY A 123 4.08 -12.53 6.77
CA GLY A 123 3.13 -13.61 7.05
C GLY A 123 2.25 -13.95 5.86
N PRO A 124 1.31 -14.91 6.01
CA PRO A 124 0.41 -15.31 4.92
C PRO A 124 -0.71 -14.31 4.60
N CYS A 125 -0.75 -13.17 5.29
CA CYS A 125 -1.71 -12.10 5.09
C CYS A 125 -1.00 -10.81 4.66
N PRO A 126 -1.60 -9.99 3.76
CA PRO A 126 -1.07 -8.68 3.42
C PRO A 126 -0.86 -7.84 4.67
N GLY A 127 0.37 -7.37 4.88
CA GLY A 127 0.71 -6.45 5.96
C GLY A 127 0.51 -4.99 5.54
N PRO A 128 0.86 -4.04 6.42
CA PRO A 128 1.06 -2.65 6.04
C PRO A 128 2.04 -2.53 4.87
N VAL A 129 1.88 -1.49 4.07
CA VAL A 129 2.84 -1.12 3.02
C VAL A 129 3.42 0.27 3.31
N SER A 130 4.73 0.43 3.11
CA SER A 130 5.41 1.72 3.15
C SER A 130 5.70 2.16 1.72
N PHE A 131 5.32 3.38 1.32
CA PHE A 131 5.69 3.97 0.04
C PHE A 131 7.03 4.71 0.14
N ASP A 132 7.93 4.45 -0.80
CA ASP A 132 9.22 5.15 -0.95
C ASP A 132 9.10 6.35 -1.90
N ALA A 133 10.20 7.06 -2.11
CA ALA A 133 10.24 8.17 -3.06
C ALA A 133 10.28 7.69 -4.52
N VAL A 134 9.57 8.40 -5.40
CA VAL A 134 9.67 8.24 -6.85
C VAL A 134 10.89 9.03 -7.32
N VAL A 135 11.95 8.34 -7.71
CA VAL A 135 13.20 8.96 -8.17
C VAL A 135 13.18 9.18 -9.68
N ILE A 136 13.45 10.41 -10.14
CA ILE A 136 13.56 10.79 -11.55
C ILE A 136 15.02 11.14 -11.88
N SER A 137 15.56 10.53 -12.95
CA SER A 137 16.95 10.68 -13.45
C SER A 137 17.02 10.85 -14.97
#